data_AF-A0A1J3GQ23-F1
#
_entry.id   AF-A0A1J3GQ23-F1
#
_cell.length_a   1.000
_cell.length_b   1.000
_cell.length_c   1.000
_cell.angle_alpha   90.00
_cell.angle_beta   90.00
_cell.angle_gamma   90.00
#
_symmetry.space_group_name_H-M   'P 1'
#
loop_
_entity.id
_entity.type
_entity.pdbx_description
1 polymer ?
#
loop_
_entity_poly.entity_id
_entity_poly.type
_entity_poly.pdbx_seq_one_letter_code
_entity_poly.pdbx_strand_id
1 'polypeptide(L)' 'GKRGNPYLFSSNNFVGRQIWEFDPKAGTPEEHAAVEEARQSYVDNHSLVKGCGDLLWRLQFLKEAKFKQVIPPVKID' A
#
# COMPACT_ATOMS: atom_id res chain seq x y z
N GLY A 1 7.32 -13.32 -24.87
CA GLY A 1 7.97 -12.86 -23.63
C GLY A 1 9.46 -12.70 -23.87
N LYS A 2 10.01 -11.52 -23.61
CA LYS A 2 11.44 -11.24 -23.31
C LYS A 2 11.66 -9.73 -23.43
N ARG A 3 11.67 -9.05 -22.28
CA ARG A 3 12.46 -7.82 -22.06
C ARG A 3 13.10 -7.98 -20.69
N GLY A 4 14.19 -8.74 -20.66
CA GLY A 4 15.01 -8.88 -19.46
C GLY A 4 15.79 -7.58 -19.28
N ASN A 5 15.54 -6.87 -18.17
CA ASN A 5 16.37 -5.75 -17.79
C ASN A 5 17.78 -6.30 -17.45
N PRO A 6 18.86 -5.83 -18.10
CA PRO A 6 20.21 -6.36 -17.91
C PRO A 6 20.72 -6.23 -16.46
N TYR A 7 20.06 -5.44 -15.61
CA TYR A 7 20.37 -5.28 -14.20
C TYR A 7 19.53 -6.17 -13.27
N LEU A 8 18.62 -6.98 -13.80
CA LEU A 8 17.73 -7.84 -13.01
C LEU A 8 18.04 -9.31 -13.26
N PHE A 9 18.61 -9.99 -12.26
CA PHE A 9 18.89 -11.43 -12.28
C PHE A 9 18.06 -12.16 -11.22
N SER A 10 17.61 -13.38 -11.54
CA SER A 10 16.93 -14.27 -10.59
C SER A 10 17.15 -15.74 -10.93
N SER A 11 17.40 -16.56 -9.91
CA SER A 11 17.52 -18.02 -10.02
C SER A 11 16.19 -18.76 -10.08
N ASN A 12 15.09 -18.10 -9.70
CA ASN A 12 13.73 -18.68 -9.66
C ASN A 12 12.75 -17.90 -10.56
N ASN A 13 13.23 -17.33 -11.66
CA ASN A 13 12.42 -16.60 -12.64
C ASN A 13 11.50 -15.52 -12.02
N PHE A 14 11.97 -14.84 -10.96
CA PHE A 14 11.23 -13.78 -10.24
C PHE A 14 9.90 -14.21 -9.60
N VAL A 15 9.67 -15.52 -9.42
CA VAL A 15 8.48 -16.04 -8.74
C VAL A 15 8.39 -15.45 -7.33
N GLY A 16 7.21 -14.92 -6.97
CA GLY A 16 6.94 -14.31 -5.66
C GLY A 16 7.23 -12.81 -5.56
N ARG A 17 7.70 -12.13 -6.62
CA ARG A 17 7.82 -10.67 -6.61
C ARG A 17 6.46 -9.99 -6.77
N GLN A 18 6.26 -8.93 -6.00
CA GLN A 18 5.23 -7.93 -6.26
C GLN A 18 5.87 -6.76 -7.01
N ILE A 19 5.19 -6.25 -8.04
CA ILE A 19 5.63 -5.09 -8.80
C ILE A 19 4.66 -3.95 -8.47
N TRP A 20 5.22 -2.80 -8.14
CA TRP A 20 4.48 -1.56 -7.97
C TRP A 20 4.62 -0.72 -9.24
N GLU A 21 3.50 -0.31 -9.79
CA GLU A 21 3.43 0.64 -10.89
C GLU A 21 2.86 1.96 -10.35
N PHE A 22 3.53 3.07 -10.66
CA PHE A 22 3.09 4.41 -10.29
C PHE A 22 2.54 5.12 -11.52
N ASP A 23 1.26 5.47 -11.49
CA ASP A 23 0.61 6.31 -12.50
C ASP A 23 0.20 7.66 -11.88
N PRO A 24 0.80 8.79 -12.29
CA PRO A 24 0.49 10.11 -11.73
C PRO A 24 -0.92 10.61 -12.06
N LYS A 25 -1.63 9.98 -13.01
CA LYS A 25 -3.01 10.31 -13.38
C LYS A 25 -4.03 9.36 -12.76
N ALA A 26 -3.57 8.31 -12.07
CA ALA A 26 -4.46 7.36 -11.44
C ALA A 26 -5.06 7.93 -10.15
N GLY A 27 -6.28 7.48 -9.86
CA GLY A 27 -7.00 7.77 -8.63
C GLY A 27 -8.00 8.92 -8.74
N THR A 28 -9.03 8.87 -7.90
CA THR A 28 -10.05 9.91 -7.74
C THR A 28 -9.61 10.95 -6.71
N PRO A 29 -10.16 12.18 -6.73
CA PRO A 29 -9.85 13.19 -5.72
C PRO A 29 -10.04 12.71 -4.28
N GLU A 30 -11.02 11.84 -4.04
CA GLU A 30 -11.29 11.25 -2.72
C GLU A 30 -10.19 10.28 -2.29
N GLU A 31 -9.62 9.50 -3.23
CA GLU A 31 -8.48 8.63 -2.92
C GLU A 31 -7.24 9.44 -2.57
N HIS A 32 -7.00 10.50 -3.33
CA HIS A 32 -5.88 11.41 -3.08
C HIS A 32 -6.03 12.09 -1.71
N ALA A 33 -7.25 12.51 -1.36
CA ALA A 33 -7.55 13.06 -0.05
C ALA A 33 -7.29 12.07 1.09
N ALA A 34 -7.70 10.80 0.95
CA ALA A 34 -7.46 9.77 1.95
C ALA A 34 -5.96 9.45 2.14
N VAL A 35 -5.19 9.46 1.04
CA VAL A 35 -3.73 9.31 1.09
C VAL A 35 -3.07 10.48 1.82
N GLU A 36 -3.52 11.71 1.53
CA GLU A 36 -2.98 12.91 2.17
C GLU A 36 -3.34 12.98 3.66
N GLU A 37 -4.55 12.60 4.05
CA GLU A 37 -4.95 12.45 5.45
C GLU A 37 -4.08 11.41 6.16
N ALA A 38 -3.86 10.24 5.56
CA ALA A 38 -2.98 9.22 6.10
C ALA A 38 -1.54 9.75 6.28
N ARG A 39 -1.05 10.52 5.30
CA ARG A 39 0.28 11.16 5.35
C ARG A 39 0.37 12.17 6.49
N GLN A 40 -0.63 13.03 6.66
CA GLN A 40 -0.67 14.02 7.74
C GLN A 40 -0.74 13.35 9.11
N SER A 41 -1.61 12.34 9.27
CA SER A 41 -1.73 11.57 10.51
C SER A 41 -0.42 10.89 10.89
N TYR A 42 0.35 10.41 9.91
CA TYR A 42 1.67 9.87 10.15
C TYR A 42 2.62 10.95 10.66
N VAL A 43 2.71 12.11 10.00
CA VAL A 43 3.58 13.20 10.45
C VAL A 43 3.25 13.62 11.88
N ASP A 44 1.97 13.75 12.20
CA ASP A 44 1.54 14.20 13.53
C ASP A 44 1.83 13.16 14.63
N ASN A 45 1.77 11.87 14.30
CA ASN A 45 1.87 10.78 15.28
C ASN A 45 3.16 9.95 15.20
N HIS A 46 4.08 10.21 14.25
CA HIS A 46 5.24 9.34 13.99
C HIS A 46 6.17 9.16 15.21
N SER A 47 6.20 10.15 16.11
CA SER A 47 6.98 10.11 17.35
C SER A 47 6.28 9.37 18.49
N LEU A 48 4.95 9.26 18.43
CA LEU A 48 4.10 8.66 19.47
C LEU A 48 3.72 7.22 19.15
N VAL A 49 3.58 6.89 17.85
CA VAL A 49 3.09 5.60 17.36
C VAL A 49 4.06 5.09 16.31
N LYS A 50 4.36 3.78 16.35
CA LYS A 50 5.17 3.15 15.30
C LYS A 50 4.47 3.27 13.95
N GLY A 51 5.18 3.83 12.99
CA GLY A 51 4.76 3.89 11.60
C GLY A 51 4.42 2.53 11.01
N CYS A 52 3.32 2.46 10.26
CA CYS A 52 2.92 1.29 9.49
C CYS A 52 3.29 1.54 8.02
N GLY A 53 4.35 0.89 7.53
CA GLY A 53 4.87 1.12 6.16
C GLY A 53 3.93 0.64 5.03
N ASP A 54 2.95 -0.18 5.35
CA ASP A 54 1.98 -0.74 4.39
C ASP A 54 0.60 -0.08 4.47
N LEU A 55 0.43 1.02 5.21
CA LEU A 55 -0.87 1.68 5.37
C LEU A 55 -1.45 2.12 4.02
N LEU A 56 -0.64 2.77 3.17
CA LEU A 56 -1.07 3.21 1.84
C LEU A 56 -1.44 2.02 0.94
N TRP A 57 -0.67 0.93 1.02
CA TRP A 57 -0.98 -0.29 0.29
C TRP A 57 -2.29 -0.92 0.75
N ARG A 58 -2.54 -0.97 2.07
CA ARG A 58 -3.80 -1.46 2.61
C ARG A 58 -4.98 -0.61 2.14
N LEU A 59 -4.87 0.72 2.13
CA LEU A 59 -5.93 1.59 1.62
C LEU A 59 -6.31 1.22 0.18
N GLN A 60 -5.32 1.06 -0.70
CA GLN A 60 -5.55 0.66 -2.08
C GLN A 60 -6.11 -0.77 -2.19
N PHE A 61 -5.44 -1.74 -1.58
CA PHE A 61 -5.79 -3.16 -1.68
C PHE A 61 -7.18 -3.45 -1.12
N LEU A 62 -7.52 -2.90 0.04
CA LEU A 62 -8.83 -3.08 0.66
C LEU A 62 -9.93 -2.44 -0.18
N LYS A 63 -9.67 -1.30 -0.81
CA LYS A 63 -10.61 -0.67 -1.73
C LYS A 63 -10.86 -1.53 -2.96
N GLU A 64 -9.80 -2.00 -3.63
CA GLU A 64 -9.89 -2.87 -4.81
C GLU A 64 -10.62 -4.19 -4.50
N ALA A 65 -10.34 -4.77 -3.33
CA ALA A 65 -11.02 -5.95 -2.82
C ALA A 65 -12.48 -5.69 -2.39
N LYS A 66 -12.94 -4.42 -2.40
CA LYS A 66 -14.23 -3.97 -1.84
C LYS A 66 -14.44 -4.51 -0.43
N PHE A 67 -13.36 -4.59 0.33
CA PHE A 67 -13.34 -5.20 1.64
C PHE A 67 -14.23 -4.40 2.60
N LYS A 68 -15.08 -5.10 3.33
CA LYS A 68 -15.88 -4.53 4.41
C LYS A 68 -15.55 -5.30 5.68
N GLN A 69 -15.05 -4.59 6.68
CA GLN A 69 -14.81 -5.19 7.99
C GLN A 69 -16.16 -5.54 8.63
N VAL A 70 -16.51 -6.83 8.65
CA VAL A 70 -17.71 -7.33 9.31
C VAL A 70 -17.43 -7.70 10.78
N ILE A 71 -16.20 -8.13 11.06
CA ILE A 71 -15.80 -8.58 12.39
C ILE A 71 -15.16 -7.40 13.14
N PRO A 72 -15.64 -7.03 14.34
CA PRO A 72 -15.08 -5.92 15.10
C PRO A 72 -13.65 -6.21 15.53
N PRO A 73 -12.78 -5.18 15.63
CA PRO A 73 -11.43 -5.34 16.12
C PRO A 73 -11.45 -5.75 17.60
N VAL A 74 -10.77 -6.84 17.93
CA VAL A 74 -10.58 -7.27 19.32
C VAL A 74 -9.49 -6.40 19.94
N LYS A 75 -9.84 -5.67 20.99
CA LYS A 75 -8.87 -4.98 21.85
C LYS A 75 -8.38 -5.98 22.89
N ILE A 76 -7.07 -6.10 23.03
CA ILE A 76 -6.43 -6.92 24.05
C ILE A 76 -5.92 -5.94 25.09
N ASP A 77 -6.42 -6.05 26.32
CA ASP A 77 -5.97 -5.27 27.48
C ASP A 77 -4.68 -5.85 28.08
#